data_AF-A0A542EPL5-F1
#
_entry.id   AF-A0A542EPL5-F1
#
_cell.length_a   1.000
_cell.length_b   1.000
_cell.length_c   1.000
_cell.angle_alpha   90.00
_cell.angle_beta   90.00
_cell.angle_gamma   90.00
#
_symmetry.space_group_name_H-M   'P 1'
#
loop_
_entity.id
_entity.type
_entity.pdbx_description
1 polymer ?
#
loop_
_entity_poly.entity_id
_entity_poly.type
_entity_poly.pdbx_seq_one_letter_code
_entity_poly.pdbx_strand_id
1 'polypeptide(L)'
;MTDASPKPGGLDLQAVVKELTEIGKAEKYLDGGPGEARARELGRQLHAHGGIASMRAAIAEVASRLPDPVVADELEYAWDGTGSWLA
;
A
#
# COMPACT_ATOMS: atom_id res chain seq x y z
N MET A 1 -22.30 -6.79 20.01
CA MET A 1 -21.30 -7.14 18.98
C MET A 1 -21.46 -6.13 17.87
N THR A 2 -20.51 -5.21 17.71
CA THR A 2 -20.61 -4.12 16.74
C THR A 2 -20.38 -4.68 15.34
N ASP A 3 -21.47 -4.73 14.57
CA ASP A 3 -21.44 -4.92 13.12
C ASP A 3 -20.78 -3.68 12.51
N ALA A 4 -19.50 -3.81 12.17
CA ALA A 4 -18.79 -2.84 11.35
C ALA A 4 -18.94 -3.25 9.88
N SER A 5 -20.17 -3.20 9.37
CA SER A 5 -20.41 -3.28 7.94
C SER A 5 -19.65 -2.14 7.25
N PRO A 6 -18.78 -2.41 6.26
CA PRO A 6 -18.06 -1.36 5.54
C PRO A 6 -19.06 -0.48 4.78
N LYS A 7 -18.95 0.84 4.93
CA LYS A 7 -19.77 1.78 4.15
C LYS A 7 -19.57 1.49 2.66
N PRO A 8 -20.64 1.33 1.86
CA PRO A 8 -20.50 1.22 0.41
C PRO A 8 -19.93 2.54 -0.11
N GLY A 9 -18.68 2.50 -0.60
CA GLY A 9 -17.91 3.66 -1.07
C GLY A 9 -16.61 3.94 -0.31
N GLY A 10 -16.34 3.26 0.80
CA GLY A 10 -15.05 3.34 1.49
C GLY A 10 -14.01 2.40 0.88
N LEU A 11 -12.75 2.84 0.82
CA LEU A 11 -11.62 1.97 0.48
C LEU A 11 -11.53 0.84 1.51
N ASP A 12 -11.51 -0.42 1.06
CA ASP A 12 -11.22 -1.55 1.93
C ASP A 12 -9.71 -1.63 2.19
N LEU A 13 -9.28 -1.03 3.30
CA LEU A 13 -7.88 -0.96 3.70
C LEU A 13 -7.26 -2.36 3.91
N GLN A 14 -8.04 -3.34 4.38
CA GLN A 14 -7.52 -4.70 4.59
C GLN A 14 -7.26 -5.40 3.26
N ALA A 15 -8.15 -5.22 2.28
CA ALA A 15 -7.93 -5.72 0.93
C ALA A 15 -6.70 -5.08 0.26
N VAL A 16 -6.53 -3.76 0.41
CA VAL A 16 -5.36 -3.03 -0.13
C VAL A 16 -4.06 -3.54 0.48
N VAL A 17 -3.98 -3.62 1.81
CA VAL A 17 -2.79 -4.12 2.51
C VAL A 17 -2.50 -5.57 2.11
N LYS A 18 -3.53 -6.41 2.01
CA LYS A 18 -3.36 -7.80 1.55
C LYS A 18 -2.76 -7.83 0.15
N GLU A 19 -3.28 -7.03 -0.77
CA GLU A 19 -2.77 -6.99 -2.15
C GLU A 19 -1.33 -6.47 -2.20
N LEU A 20 -1.02 -5.39 -1.47
CA LEU A 20 0.35 -4.92 -1.31
C LEU A 20 1.25 -6.04 -0.80
N THR A 21 0.84 -6.76 0.24
CA THR A 21 1.60 -7.89 0.80
C THR A 21 1.90 -8.96 -0.26
N GLU A 22 0.94 -9.29 -1.12
CA GLU A 22 1.15 -10.27 -2.20
C GLU A 22 2.10 -9.76 -3.29
N ILE A 23 2.09 -8.46 -3.60
CA ILE A 23 3.08 -7.85 -4.51
C ILE A 23 4.48 -7.91 -3.90
N GLY A 24 4.61 -7.60 -2.60
CA GLY A 24 5.88 -7.66 -1.87
C GLY A 24 6.46 -9.07 -1.78
N LYS A 25 5.63 -10.09 -1.51
CA LYS A 25 6.05 -11.51 -1.54
C LYS A 25 6.60 -11.95 -2.89
N ALA A 26 6.14 -11.32 -3.97
CA ALA A 26 6.57 -11.62 -5.32
C ALA A 26 7.79 -10.76 -5.76
N GLU A 27 8.30 -9.88 -4.88
CA GLU A 27 9.41 -8.95 -5.14
C GLU A 27 9.14 -8.03 -6.34
N LYS A 28 7.91 -7.50 -6.43
CA LYS A 28 7.43 -6.75 -7.62
C LYS A 28 7.16 -5.28 -7.40
N TYR A 29 7.64 -4.67 -6.32
CA TYR A 29 7.38 -3.24 -6.10
C TYR A 29 8.14 -2.35 -7.09
N LEU A 30 9.31 -2.78 -7.56
CA LEU A 30 10.17 -2.03 -8.49
C LEU A 30 10.50 -2.84 -9.76
N ASP A 31 9.60 -3.74 -10.18
CA ASP A 31 9.82 -4.63 -11.33
C ASP A 31 9.69 -3.93 -12.70
N GLY A 32 9.34 -2.64 -12.74
CA GLY A 32 9.02 -1.92 -13.97
C GLY A 32 7.77 -2.44 -14.69
N GLY A 33 6.98 -3.29 -14.04
CA GLY A 33 5.92 -4.09 -14.63
C GLY A 33 4.56 -3.90 -13.96
N PRO A 34 3.67 -4.90 -14.10
CA PRO A 34 2.33 -4.84 -13.53
C PRO A 34 2.31 -4.73 -12.00
N GLY A 35 3.32 -5.25 -11.30
CA GLY A 35 3.41 -5.16 -9.85
C GLY A 35 3.65 -3.73 -9.37
N GLU A 36 4.65 -3.06 -9.94
CA GLU A 36 4.94 -1.66 -9.63
C GLU A 36 3.75 -0.75 -10.00
N ALA A 37 3.17 -0.94 -11.19
CA ALA A 37 2.00 -0.17 -11.62
C ALA A 37 0.82 -0.33 -10.66
N ARG A 38 0.59 -1.55 -10.15
CA ARG A 38 -0.47 -1.83 -9.19
C ARG A 38 -0.18 -1.26 -7.81
N ALA A 39 1.06 -1.37 -7.33
CA ALA A 39 1.47 -0.77 -6.08
C ALA A 39 1.25 0.75 -6.08
N ARG A 40 1.63 1.44 -7.17
CA ARG A 40 1.35 2.88 -7.35
C ARG A 40 -0.13 3.23 -7.33
N GLU A 41 -0.96 2.41 -7.97
CA GLU A 41 -2.41 2.62 -7.96
C GLU A 41 -3.00 2.49 -6.56
N LEU A 42 -2.58 1.48 -5.80
CA LEU A 42 -2.99 1.32 -4.41
C LEU A 42 -2.51 2.48 -3.53
N GLY A 43 -1.29 2.99 -3.77
CA GLY A 43 -0.77 4.19 -3.13
C GLY A 43 -1.64 5.44 -3.37
N ARG A 44 -2.07 5.65 -4.62
CA ARG A 44 -3.01 6.74 -4.97
C ARG A 44 -4.35 6.59 -4.27
N GLN A 45 -4.88 5.37 -4.18
CA GLN A 45 -6.15 5.11 -3.48
C GLN A 45 -6.03 5.37 -1.98
N LEU A 46 -4.93 4.94 -1.34
CA LEU A 46 -4.64 5.24 0.06
C LEU A 46 -4.50 6.74 0.29
N HIS A 47 -3.79 7.44 -0.59
CA HIS A 47 -3.66 8.89 -0.52
C HIS A 47 -5.02 9.60 -0.67
N ALA A 48 -5.85 9.19 -1.62
CA ALA A 48 -7.19 9.75 -1.79
C ALA A 48 -8.11 9.47 -0.59
N HIS A 49 -7.90 8.36 0.12
CA HIS A 49 -8.69 7.97 1.28
C HIS A 49 -8.31 8.72 2.56
N GLY A 50 -7.01 8.84 2.85
CA GLY A 50 -6.54 9.44 4.11
C GLY A 50 -5.14 10.05 4.03
N GLY A 51 -4.69 10.38 2.83
CA GLY A 51 -3.43 11.06 2.57
C GLY A 51 -2.20 10.22 2.94
N ILE A 52 -1.11 10.94 3.24
CA ILE A 52 0.18 10.37 3.65
C ILE A 52 0.05 9.47 4.89
N ALA A 53 -0.86 9.78 5.82
CA ALA A 53 -1.07 8.98 7.02
C ALA A 53 -1.55 7.56 6.68
N SER A 54 -2.47 7.42 5.73
CA SER A 54 -2.92 6.11 5.25
C SER A 54 -1.82 5.34 4.52
N MET A 55 -0.97 6.02 3.74
CA MET A 55 0.18 5.39 3.11
C MET A 55 1.18 4.86 4.14
N ARG A 56 1.55 5.65 5.15
CA ARG A 56 2.44 5.21 6.25
C ARG A 56 1.88 4.02 7.02
N ALA A 57 0.58 4.05 7.33
CA ALA A 57 -0.08 2.95 8.02
C ALA A 57 -0.04 1.65 7.20
N ALA A 58 -0.23 1.74 5.87
CA ALA A 58 -0.14 0.60 4.99
C ALA A 58 1.29 0.03 4.91
N ILE A 59 2.33 0.87 4.82
CA ILE A 59 3.73 0.42 4.86
C ILE A 59 4.04 -0.32 6.16
N ALA A 60 3.67 0.26 7.32
CA ALA A 60 3.90 -0.36 8.62
C ALA A 60 3.22 -1.73 8.73
N GLU A 61 2.01 -1.87 8.18
CA GLU A 61 1.27 -3.13 8.17
C GLU A 61 1.83 -4.15 7.17
N VAL A 62 2.36 -3.72 6.02
CA VAL A 62 3.09 -4.62 5.10
C VAL A 62 4.38 -5.11 5.75
N ALA A 63 5.14 -4.21 6.38
CA ALA A 63 6.38 -4.52 7.08
C ALA A 63 6.18 -5.44 8.29
N SER A 64 5.02 -5.38 8.96
CA SER A 64 4.70 -6.31 10.04
C SER A 64 4.38 -7.73 9.54
N ARG A 65 3.97 -7.87 8.28
CA ARG A 65 3.55 -9.13 7.64
C ARG A 65 4.67 -9.82 6.87
N LEU A 66 5.70 -9.09 6.47
CA LEU A 66 6.81 -9.60 5.68
C LEU A 66 8.13 -9.44 6.44
N PRO A 67 8.94 -10.52 6.56
CA PRO A 67 10.14 -10.50 7.38
C PRO A 67 11.30 -9.72 6.76
N ASP A 68 11.23 -9.40 5.46
CA ASP A 68 12.28 -8.69 4.74
C ASP A 68 12.08 -7.17 4.84
N PRO A 69 13.02 -6.44 5.49
CA PRO A 69 12.93 -4.98 5.62
C PRO A 69 13.01 -4.26 4.27
N VAL A 70 13.65 -4.85 3.24
CA VAL A 70 13.81 -4.24 1.92
C VAL A 70 12.45 -3.99 1.25
N VAL A 71 11.46 -4.85 1.53
CA VAL A 71 10.13 -4.75 0.94
C VAL A 71 9.42 -3.43 1.32
N ALA A 72 9.66 -2.92 2.53
CA ALA A 72 9.12 -1.63 2.95
C ALA A 72 9.80 -0.48 2.19
N ASP A 73 11.13 -0.50 2.09
CA ASP A 73 11.89 0.51 1.35
C ASP A 73 11.50 0.56 -0.12
N GLU A 74 11.36 -0.60 -0.77
CA GLU A 74 10.92 -0.70 -2.16
C GLU A 74 9.50 -0.15 -2.36
N LEU A 75 8.60 -0.38 -1.40
CA LEU A 75 7.26 0.18 -1.45
C LEU A 75 7.28 1.71 -1.31
N GLU A 76 8.14 2.24 -0.43
CA GLU A 76 8.35 3.68 -0.30
C GLU A 76 8.85 4.30 -1.61
N TYR A 77 9.82 3.66 -2.27
CA TYR A 77 10.31 4.07 -3.59
C TYR A 77 9.25 3.95 -4.68
N ALA A 78 8.46 2.87 -4.69
CA ALA A 78 7.40 2.68 -5.67
C ALA A 78 6.37 3.82 -5.62
N TRP A 79 6.17 4.42 -4.44
CA TRP A 79 5.24 5.53 -4.21
C TRP A 79 5.84 6.91 -4.35
N ASP A 80 7.12 7.05 -4.68
CA ASP A 80 7.73 8.35 -4.97
C ASP A 80 6.87 9.16 -5.98
N GLY A 81 6.63 10.43 -5.66
CA GLY A 81 5.76 11.32 -6.43
C GLY A 81 4.24 11.11 -6.25
N THR A 82 3.79 10.16 -5.44
CA THR A 82 2.35 9.97 -5.14
C THR A 82 1.90 10.94 -4.05
N GLY A 83 1.10 11.95 -4.39
CA GLY A 83 0.47 12.81 -3.38
C GLY A 83 1.47 13.63 -2.52
N SER A 84 2.63 13.97 -3.07
CA SER A 84 3.79 14.57 -2.37
C SER A 84 4.57 13.61 -1.47
N TRP A 85 4.39 12.29 -1.63
CA TRP A 85 5.26 11.30 -1.01
C TRP A 85 6.71 11.50 -1.45
N LEU A 86 7.61 11.65 -0.47
CA LEU A 86 9.06 11.92 -0.63
C LEU A 86 9.42 13.21 -1.42
N ALA A 87 8.43 14.06 -1.74
CA ALA A 87 8.62 15.34 -2.41
C ALA A 87 9.05 16.48 -1.48
#